data_AF-A0A6I1GDM0-F1
#
_entry.id   AF-A0A6I1GDM0-F1
#
_cell.length_a   1.000
_cell.length_b   1.000
_cell.length_c   1.000
_cell.angle_alpha   90.00
_cell.angle_beta   90.00
_cell.angle_gamma   90.00
#
_symmetry.space_group_name_H-M   'P 1'
#
loop_
_entity.id
_entity.type
_entity.pdbx_description
1 polymer ?
#
loop_
_entity_poly.entity_id
_entity_poly.type
_entity_poly.pdbx_seq_one_letter_code
_entity_poly.pdbx_strand_id
1 'polypeptide(L)'
;MFDLLSSEDVFAEVVYHYRRNNPQRSGDNVKGVVDQMRELVTVVSHYDCERAQSDYLGSDPNDLHLHAAAKDNRCDILLTNDCELYGSLAPEQLDELPYSVCTADDFFCDVAESSATLLDQAVTCELRYWSTKCPDGDYNFAKQLSEAGCPRFAYLVRRALMRKSGLSPCDVAHQLPLGEEYSQSMRENDIEALASISDDF
;
A
#
# COMPACT_ATOMS: atom_id res chain seq x y z
N MET A 1 11.16 3.48 10.08
CA MET A 1 10.44 4.75 9.85
C MET A 1 10.64 5.07 8.39
N PHE A 2 9.57 5.28 7.64
CA PHE A 2 9.61 5.59 6.21
C PHE A 2 9.22 7.04 6.02
N ASP A 3 9.85 7.70 5.05
CA ASP A 3 9.39 8.98 4.54
C ASP A 3 8.61 8.70 3.24
N LEU A 4 7.35 9.11 3.19
CA LEU A 4 6.50 8.92 2.02
C LEU A 4 6.55 10.19 1.17
N LEU A 5 6.93 10.06 -0.10
CA LEU A 5 7.05 11.18 -1.03
C LEU A 5 6.04 11.05 -2.17
N SER A 6 5.52 12.17 -2.65
CA SER A 6 4.66 12.21 -3.85
C SER A 6 4.83 13.53 -4.60
N SER A 7 4.83 13.48 -5.93
CA SER A 7 4.96 14.68 -6.76
C SER A 7 3.63 15.42 -6.90
N GLU A 8 3.69 16.71 -7.23
CA GLU A 8 2.51 17.49 -7.61
C GLU A 8 1.79 16.88 -8.83
N ASP A 9 2.53 16.27 -9.76
CA ASP A 9 1.95 15.62 -10.94
C ASP A 9 1.11 14.40 -10.57
N VAL A 10 1.55 13.57 -9.62
CA VAL A 10 0.73 12.46 -9.07
C VAL A 10 -0.57 12.99 -8.48
N PHE A 11 -0.51 14.09 -7.71
CA PHE A 11 -1.74 14.70 -7.18
C PHE A 11 -2.65 15.23 -8.30
N ALA A 12 -2.08 15.81 -9.35
CA ALA A 12 -2.85 16.29 -10.50
C ALA A 12 -3.58 15.13 -11.21
N GLU A 13 -2.90 13.99 -11.41
CA GLU A 13 -3.48 12.77 -11.96
C GLU A 13 -4.58 12.20 -11.07
N VAL A 14 -4.34 12.08 -9.76
CA VAL A 14 -5.34 11.63 -8.80
C VAL A 14 -6.58 12.51 -8.84
N VAL A 15 -6.42 13.84 -8.84
CA VAL A 15 -7.54 14.78 -8.94
C VAL A 15 -8.30 14.62 -10.25
N TYR A 16 -7.58 14.51 -11.36
CA TYR A 16 -8.17 14.33 -12.69
C TYR A 16 -9.03 13.05 -12.75
N HIS A 17 -8.48 11.91 -12.34
CA HIS A 17 -9.20 10.63 -12.35
C HIS A 17 -10.36 10.62 -11.35
N TYR A 18 -10.17 11.17 -10.15
CA TYR A 18 -11.23 11.27 -9.14
C TYR A 18 -12.41 12.10 -9.64
N ARG A 19 -12.15 13.25 -10.27
CA ARG A 19 -13.18 14.11 -10.88
C ARG A 19 -13.89 13.43 -12.03
N ARG A 20 -13.15 12.76 -12.91
CA ARG A 20 -13.71 12.03 -14.04
C ARG A 20 -14.68 10.94 -13.58
N ASN A 21 -14.35 10.23 -12.51
CA ASN A 21 -15.18 9.16 -11.96
C ASN A 21 -16.32 9.68 -11.06
N ASN A 22 -16.24 10.92 -10.58
CA ASN A 22 -17.20 11.52 -9.65
C ASN A 22 -17.62 12.94 -10.07
N PRO A 23 -18.19 13.14 -11.27
CA PRO A 23 -18.42 14.48 -11.84
C PRO A 23 -19.37 15.36 -11.01
N GLN A 24 -20.23 14.77 -10.18
CA GLN A 24 -21.20 15.48 -9.35
C GLN A 24 -20.66 15.85 -7.94
N ARG A 25 -19.48 15.35 -7.53
CA ARG A 25 -18.92 15.68 -6.21
C ARG A 25 -18.53 17.16 -6.15
N SER A 26 -18.87 17.82 -5.03
CA SER A 26 -18.53 19.22 -4.82
C SER A 26 -17.02 19.46 -4.76
N GLY A 27 -16.61 20.71 -4.99
CA GLY A 27 -15.21 21.13 -4.86
C GLY A 27 -14.61 20.79 -3.51
N ASP A 28 -15.33 21.10 -2.43
CA ASP A 28 -14.86 20.88 -1.06
C ASP A 28 -14.60 19.41 -0.75
N ASN A 29 -15.41 18.50 -1.30
CA ASN A 29 -15.19 17.06 -1.12
C ASN A 29 -13.91 16.59 -1.81
N VAL A 30 -13.65 17.04 -3.03
CA VAL A 30 -12.42 16.69 -3.76
C VAL A 30 -11.21 17.27 -3.05
N LYS A 31 -11.29 18.54 -2.62
CA LYS A 31 -10.24 19.19 -1.86
C LYS A 31 -9.93 18.43 -0.57
N GLY A 32 -10.96 18.06 0.19
CA GLY A 32 -10.79 17.33 1.44
C GLY A 32 -10.05 16.00 1.29
N VAL A 33 -10.34 15.23 0.22
CA VAL A 33 -9.61 13.98 -0.08
C VAL A 33 -8.12 14.26 -0.38
N VAL A 34 -7.85 15.27 -1.20
CA VAL A 34 -6.46 15.62 -1.57
C VAL A 34 -5.68 16.18 -0.38
N ASP A 35 -6.31 17.00 0.47
CA ASP A 35 -5.70 17.54 1.68
C ASP A 35 -5.27 16.41 2.62
N GLN A 36 -6.14 15.41 2.83
CA GLN A 36 -5.81 14.23 3.64
C GLN A 36 -4.63 13.43 3.09
N MET A 37 -4.53 13.28 1.77
CA MET A 37 -3.37 12.62 1.16
C MET A 37 -2.08 13.44 1.35
N ARG A 38 -2.16 14.77 1.22
CA ARG A 38 -1.01 15.67 1.41
C ARG A 38 -0.51 15.71 2.85
N GLU A 39 -1.38 15.49 3.83
CA GLU A 39 -0.98 15.39 5.24
C GLU A 39 -0.13 14.14 5.54
N LEU A 40 -0.19 13.12 4.68
CA LEU A 40 0.53 11.85 4.86
C LEU A 40 1.88 11.81 4.16
N VAL A 41 2.16 12.73 3.23
CA VAL A 41 3.34 12.67 2.37
C VAL A 41 4.13 13.98 2.36
N THR A 42 5.43 13.86 2.15
CA THR A 42 6.26 14.98 1.72
C THR A 42 6.02 15.24 0.25
N VAL A 43 5.45 16.41 -0.06
CA VAL A 43 5.20 16.79 -1.45
C VAL A 43 6.51 17.27 -2.09
N VAL A 44 6.91 16.60 -3.16
CA VAL A 44 8.11 16.97 -3.94
C VAL A 44 7.72 17.85 -5.12
N SER A 45 8.23 19.08 -5.11
CA SER A 45 7.96 20.11 -6.12
C SER A 45 9.09 20.31 -7.13
N HIS A 46 10.22 19.61 -6.95
CA HIS A 46 11.42 19.80 -7.78
C HIS A 46 11.98 18.44 -8.21
N TYR A 47 11.91 18.18 -9.51
CA TYR A 47 12.54 17.08 -10.22
C TYR A 47 12.72 17.47 -11.69
N ASP A 48 13.70 16.88 -12.36
CA ASP A 48 14.09 17.24 -13.73
C ASP A 48 13.79 16.10 -14.72
N CYS A 49 12.65 16.20 -15.41
CA CYS A 49 12.25 15.22 -16.42
C CYS A 49 13.16 15.24 -17.68
N GLU A 50 13.74 16.39 -18.05
CA GLU A 50 14.63 16.48 -19.21
C GLU A 50 15.90 15.67 -18.95
N ARG A 51 16.45 15.77 -17.74
CA ARG A 51 17.59 14.95 -17.31
C ARG A 51 17.22 13.47 -17.17
N ALA A 52 16.06 13.18 -16.57
CA ALA A 52 15.62 11.82 -16.30
C ALA A 52 15.23 11.04 -17.57
N GLN A 53 14.88 11.72 -18.66
CA GLN A 53 14.52 11.09 -19.92
C GLN A 53 15.63 10.18 -20.48
N SER A 54 16.90 10.53 -20.22
CA SER A 54 18.05 9.84 -20.80
C SER A 54 18.22 8.39 -20.31
N ASP A 55 17.68 8.06 -19.15
CA ASP A 55 17.79 6.74 -18.53
C ASP A 55 16.44 6.19 -18.03
N TYR A 56 15.34 6.80 -18.47
CA TYR A 56 14.01 6.26 -18.24
C TYR A 56 13.78 5.01 -19.10
N LEU A 57 13.48 3.89 -18.43
CA LEU A 57 13.26 2.58 -19.06
C LEU A 57 11.78 2.16 -19.11
N GLY A 58 10.86 2.99 -18.60
CA GLY A 58 9.44 2.63 -18.53
C GLY A 58 8.74 2.73 -19.88
N SER A 59 7.60 2.05 -19.99
CA SER A 59 6.89 1.85 -21.26
C SER A 59 6.01 3.04 -21.66
N ASP A 60 5.41 3.75 -20.70
CA ASP A 60 4.62 4.96 -20.93
C ASP A 60 5.47 6.23 -20.69
N PRO A 61 5.63 7.12 -21.68
CA PRO A 61 6.26 8.42 -21.49
C PRO A 61 5.59 9.31 -20.43
N ASN A 62 4.31 9.11 -20.14
CA ASN A 62 3.62 9.88 -19.10
C ASN A 62 4.14 9.58 -17.70
N ASP A 63 4.70 8.38 -17.46
CA ASP A 63 5.23 8.02 -16.14
C ASP A 63 6.67 8.51 -15.90
N LEU A 64 7.26 9.24 -16.86
CA LEU A 64 8.58 9.83 -16.72
C LEU A 64 8.70 10.73 -15.47
N HIS A 65 7.63 11.43 -15.09
CA HIS A 65 7.64 12.27 -13.89
C HIS A 65 7.82 11.47 -12.60
N LEU A 66 7.29 10.24 -12.54
CA LEU A 66 7.47 9.33 -11.40
C LEU A 66 8.93 8.94 -11.26
N HIS A 67 9.56 8.54 -12.37
CA HIS A 67 10.98 8.20 -12.40
C HIS A 67 11.86 9.38 -12.00
N ALA A 68 11.59 10.57 -12.58
CA ALA A 68 12.33 11.79 -12.26
C ALA A 68 12.21 12.15 -10.77
N ALA A 69 10.99 12.12 -10.21
CA ALA A 69 10.74 12.43 -8.81
C ALA A 69 11.43 11.44 -7.87
N ALA A 70 11.31 10.14 -8.14
CA ALA A 70 11.93 9.09 -7.32
C ALA A 70 13.47 9.18 -7.35
N LYS A 71 14.05 9.36 -8.55
CA LYS A 71 15.50 9.46 -8.73
C LYS A 71 16.10 10.70 -8.10
N ASP A 72 15.52 11.88 -8.32
CA ASP A 72 16.05 13.15 -7.82
C ASP A 72 15.98 13.26 -6.29
N ASN A 73 14.99 12.60 -5.69
CA ASN A 73 14.81 12.54 -4.24
C ASN A 73 15.43 11.29 -3.60
N ARG A 74 16.11 10.45 -4.40
CA ARG A 74 16.80 9.22 -3.94
C ARG A 74 15.87 8.30 -3.15
N CYS A 75 14.65 8.13 -3.62
CA CYS A 75 13.73 7.16 -3.03
C CYS A 75 14.33 5.77 -3.16
N ASP A 76 14.29 4.97 -2.09
CA ASP A 76 14.72 3.57 -2.13
C ASP A 76 13.68 2.67 -2.83
N ILE A 77 12.40 3.08 -2.75
CA ILE A 77 11.26 2.32 -3.25
C ILE A 77 10.34 3.24 -4.07
N LEU A 78 9.98 2.80 -5.27
CA LEU A 78 8.83 3.33 -6.00
C LEU A 78 7.62 2.44 -5.71
N LEU A 79 6.66 2.98 -4.94
CA LEU A 79 5.43 2.28 -4.59
C LEU A 79 4.36 2.51 -5.67
N THR A 80 4.04 1.48 -6.45
CA THR A 80 3.04 1.57 -7.52
C THR A 80 2.33 0.23 -7.75
N ASN A 81 1.04 0.29 -8.06
CA ASN A 81 0.27 -0.88 -8.50
C ASN A 81 0.20 -0.98 -10.03
N ASP A 82 0.91 -0.10 -10.75
CA ASP A 82 1.05 -0.20 -12.20
C ASP A 82 2.11 -1.25 -12.55
N CYS A 83 1.65 -2.47 -12.80
CA CYS A 83 2.49 -3.58 -13.21
C CYS A 83 3.03 -3.43 -14.65
N GLU A 84 2.47 -2.53 -15.46
CA GLU A 84 2.87 -2.31 -16.86
C GLU A 84 4.00 -1.28 -16.99
N LEU A 85 4.16 -0.39 -16.00
CA LEU A 85 5.19 0.65 -15.95
C LEU A 85 6.58 0.13 -16.38
N TYR A 86 6.99 -1.00 -15.80
CA TYR A 86 8.23 -1.70 -16.14
C TYR A 86 8.00 -3.15 -16.58
N GLY A 87 6.78 -3.51 -16.96
CA GLY A 87 6.40 -4.89 -17.30
C GLY A 87 7.14 -5.46 -18.52
N SER A 88 7.76 -4.60 -19.34
CA SER A 88 8.58 -5.00 -20.49
C SER A 88 10.05 -5.24 -20.18
N LEU A 89 10.52 -4.91 -18.97
CA LEU A 89 11.92 -5.03 -18.58
C LEU A 89 12.27 -6.47 -18.16
N ALA A 90 13.47 -6.92 -18.53
CA ALA A 90 14.04 -8.14 -17.97
C ALA A 90 14.48 -7.91 -16.50
N PRO A 91 14.57 -8.96 -15.66
CA PRO A 91 14.99 -8.83 -14.27
C PRO A 91 16.30 -8.07 -14.08
N GLU A 92 17.28 -8.29 -14.95
CA GLU A 92 18.58 -7.62 -14.89
C GLU A 92 18.47 -6.10 -15.12
N GLN A 93 17.48 -5.65 -15.90
CA GLN A 93 17.21 -4.23 -16.14
C GLN A 93 16.43 -3.58 -15.00
N LEU A 94 15.59 -4.36 -14.31
CA LEU A 94 14.92 -3.90 -13.09
C LEU A 94 15.96 -3.65 -11.98
N ASP A 95 16.97 -4.51 -11.87
CA ASP A 95 18.08 -4.36 -10.92
C ASP A 95 18.97 -3.14 -11.21
N GLU A 96 18.95 -2.61 -12.43
CA GLU A 96 19.66 -1.39 -12.82
C GLU A 96 18.92 -0.10 -12.44
N LEU A 97 17.65 -0.18 -12.05
CA LEU A 97 16.88 0.99 -11.61
C LEU A 97 17.47 1.56 -10.31
N PRO A 98 17.40 2.90 -10.11
CA PRO A 98 17.94 3.53 -8.91
C PRO A 98 17.11 3.27 -7.64
N TYR A 99 16.00 2.53 -7.76
CA TYR A 99 15.07 2.18 -6.70
C TYR A 99 14.46 0.81 -6.97
N SER A 100 13.96 0.15 -5.92
CA SER A 100 13.13 -1.04 -6.07
C SER A 100 11.69 -0.66 -6.39
N VAL A 101 11.05 -1.42 -7.27
CA VAL A 101 9.63 -1.27 -7.58
C VAL A 101 8.84 -2.20 -6.67
N CYS A 102 7.86 -1.68 -5.95
CA CYS A 102 7.08 -2.43 -4.97
C CYS A 102 5.60 -2.14 -5.15
N THR A 103 4.76 -3.18 -5.09
CA THR A 103 3.31 -2.98 -5.08
C THR A 103 2.83 -2.62 -3.67
N ALA A 104 1.63 -2.04 -3.55
CA ALA A 104 1.02 -1.81 -2.25
C ALA A 104 0.83 -3.13 -1.47
N ASP A 105 0.48 -4.22 -2.15
CA ASP A 105 0.29 -5.53 -1.53
C ASP A 105 1.59 -6.06 -0.93
N ASP A 106 2.68 -5.98 -1.70
CA ASP A 106 4.02 -6.39 -1.27
C ASP A 106 4.50 -5.53 -0.10
N PHE A 107 4.42 -4.21 -0.24
CA PHE A 107 4.86 -3.28 0.80
C PHE A 107 4.12 -3.50 2.12
N PHE A 108 2.80 -3.65 2.08
CA PHE A 108 2.03 -3.88 3.30
C PHE A 108 2.30 -5.27 3.90
N CYS A 109 2.57 -6.29 3.09
CA CYS A 109 3.03 -7.60 3.59
C CYS A 109 4.40 -7.50 4.27
N ASP A 110 5.35 -6.77 3.68
CA ASP A 110 6.68 -6.57 4.25
C ASP A 110 6.60 -5.79 5.57
N VAL A 111 5.75 -4.77 5.65
CA VAL A 111 5.48 -4.03 6.89
C VAL A 111 4.87 -4.97 7.95
N ALA A 112 3.89 -5.80 7.57
CA ALA A 112 3.28 -6.76 8.48
C ALA A 112 4.27 -7.83 8.96
N GLU A 113 5.20 -8.26 8.11
CA GLU A 113 6.28 -9.16 8.49
C GLU A 113 7.21 -8.52 9.51
N SER A 114 7.60 -7.27 9.25
CA SER A 114 8.53 -6.54 10.11
C SER A 114 7.95 -6.25 11.49
N SER A 115 6.63 -6.11 11.59
CA SER A 115 5.94 -5.84 12.85
C SER A 115 4.46 -6.20 12.78
N ALA A 116 4.11 -7.34 13.39
CA ALA A 116 2.72 -7.72 13.61
C ALA A 116 1.97 -6.73 14.52
N THR A 117 2.68 -5.97 15.37
CA THR A 117 2.10 -4.87 16.15
C THR A 117 1.65 -3.70 15.25
N LEU A 118 2.38 -3.36 14.19
CA LEU A 118 1.93 -2.34 13.24
C LEU A 118 0.69 -2.80 12.47
N LEU A 119 0.64 -4.08 12.07
CA LEU A 119 -0.56 -4.67 11.49
C LEU A 119 -1.75 -4.58 12.47
N ASP A 120 -1.55 -4.93 13.73
CA ASP A 120 -2.57 -4.85 14.78
C ASP A 120 -3.10 -3.42 14.95
N GLN A 121 -2.20 -2.43 15.02
CA GLN A 121 -2.56 -1.01 15.13
C GLN A 121 -3.36 -0.53 13.92
N ALA A 122 -2.92 -0.88 12.70
CA ALA A 122 -3.62 -0.51 11.47
C ALA A 122 -5.04 -1.10 11.44
N VAL A 123 -5.18 -2.40 11.73
CA VAL A 123 -6.48 -3.09 11.79
C VAL A 123 -7.38 -2.48 12.87
N THR A 124 -6.84 -2.14 14.03
CA THR A 124 -7.59 -1.50 15.12
C THR A 124 -8.09 -0.10 14.74
N CYS A 125 -7.24 0.72 14.10
CA CYS A 125 -7.62 2.05 13.62
C CYS A 125 -8.75 1.97 12.58
N GLU A 126 -8.62 1.05 11.62
CA GLU A 126 -9.64 0.82 10.59
C GLU A 126 -10.96 0.34 11.19
N LEU A 127 -10.91 -0.61 12.13
CA LEU A 127 -12.09 -1.09 12.86
C LEU A 127 -12.82 0.03 13.62
N ARG A 128 -12.09 0.92 14.30
CA ARG A 128 -12.68 2.09 14.99
C ARG A 128 -13.30 3.08 14.02
N TYR A 129 -12.63 3.35 12.90
CA TYR A 129 -13.13 4.26 11.89
C TYR A 129 -14.44 3.73 11.28
N TRP A 130 -14.45 2.47 10.82
CA TRP A 130 -15.61 1.89 10.15
C TRP A 130 -16.75 1.50 11.08
N SER A 131 -16.50 1.16 12.35
CA SER A 131 -17.60 0.98 13.32
C SER A 131 -18.40 2.27 13.54
N THR A 132 -17.76 3.44 13.38
CA THR A 132 -18.45 4.74 13.42
C THR A 132 -19.22 5.03 12.14
N LYS A 133 -18.72 4.56 10.98
CA LYS A 133 -19.31 4.84 9.65
C LYS A 133 -20.39 3.85 9.23
N CYS A 134 -20.24 2.59 9.66
CA CYS A 134 -21.09 1.45 9.34
C CYS A 134 -21.47 0.74 10.65
N PRO A 135 -22.33 1.36 11.49
CA PRO A 135 -22.67 0.83 12.82
C PRO A 135 -23.33 -0.54 12.78
N ASP A 136 -23.95 -0.92 11.65
CA ASP A 136 -24.60 -2.21 11.46
C ASP A 136 -23.62 -3.36 11.12
N GLY A 137 -22.32 -3.07 10.95
CA GLY A 137 -21.26 -4.08 10.89
C GLY A 137 -20.95 -4.70 9.52
N ASP A 138 -21.50 -4.15 8.43
CA ASP A 138 -21.39 -4.73 7.08
C ASP A 138 -20.06 -4.48 6.35
N TYR A 139 -19.07 -3.82 6.97
CA TYR A 139 -17.83 -3.47 6.28
C TYR A 139 -16.82 -4.64 6.24
N ASN A 140 -16.59 -5.19 5.05
CA ASN A 140 -15.65 -6.29 4.83
C ASN A 140 -14.28 -5.79 4.37
N PHE A 141 -13.37 -5.56 5.33
CA PHE A 141 -12.00 -5.10 5.09
C PHE A 141 -11.23 -5.95 4.08
N ALA A 142 -11.19 -7.26 4.29
CA ALA A 142 -10.41 -8.17 3.47
C ALA A 142 -10.89 -8.13 2.01
N LYS A 143 -12.21 -8.07 1.80
CA LYS A 143 -12.78 -7.91 0.45
C LYS A 143 -12.36 -6.57 -0.18
N GLN A 144 -12.49 -5.45 0.54
CA GLN A 144 -12.13 -4.14 0.01
C GLN A 144 -10.64 -4.03 -0.33
N LEU A 145 -9.76 -4.56 0.51
CA LEU A 145 -8.32 -4.62 0.24
C LEU A 145 -8.00 -5.50 -0.97
N SER A 146 -8.66 -6.66 -1.09
CA SER A 146 -8.49 -7.54 -2.26
C SER A 146 -8.94 -6.85 -3.55
N GLU A 147 -10.09 -6.16 -3.53
CA GLU A 147 -10.61 -5.39 -4.67
C GLU A 147 -9.72 -4.17 -5.01
N ALA A 148 -9.00 -3.64 -4.03
CA ALA A 148 -8.00 -2.58 -4.20
C ALA A 148 -6.63 -3.10 -4.68
N GLY A 149 -6.52 -4.39 -5.02
CA GLY A 149 -5.28 -4.99 -5.52
C GLY A 149 -4.30 -5.40 -4.42
N CYS A 150 -4.76 -5.56 -3.18
CA CYS A 150 -3.94 -6.02 -2.04
C CYS A 150 -4.42 -7.39 -1.47
N PRO A 151 -4.49 -8.48 -2.28
CA PRO A 151 -5.03 -9.76 -1.83
C PRO A 151 -4.19 -10.47 -0.76
N ARG A 152 -2.85 -10.39 -0.79
CA ARG A 152 -1.99 -11.04 0.22
C ARG A 152 -2.10 -10.30 1.55
N PHE A 153 -2.04 -8.98 1.53
CA PHE A 153 -2.24 -8.18 2.73
C PHE A 153 -3.68 -8.30 3.27
N ALA A 154 -4.68 -8.39 2.39
CA ALA A 154 -6.06 -8.68 2.79
C ALA A 154 -6.19 -10.00 3.56
N TYR A 155 -5.41 -11.01 3.18
CA TYR A 155 -5.36 -12.29 3.88
C TYR A 155 -4.75 -12.12 5.28
N LEU A 156 -3.67 -11.35 5.42
CA LEU A 156 -3.07 -11.02 6.73
C LEU A 156 -4.06 -10.25 7.62
N VAL A 157 -4.78 -9.28 7.05
CA VAL A 157 -5.84 -8.53 7.76
C VAL A 157 -6.96 -9.47 8.21
N ARG A 158 -7.39 -10.42 7.37
CA ARG A 158 -8.40 -11.41 7.76
C ARG A 158 -7.94 -12.26 8.95
N ARG A 159 -6.67 -12.68 8.97
CA ARG A 159 -6.09 -13.43 10.10
C ARG A 159 -6.06 -12.59 11.37
N ALA A 160 -5.63 -11.33 11.26
CA ALA A 160 -5.63 -10.38 12.38
C ALA A 160 -7.05 -10.15 12.95
N LEU A 161 -8.06 -10.03 12.07
CA LEU A 161 -9.46 -9.92 12.48
C LEU A 161 -9.97 -11.19 13.19
N MET A 162 -9.58 -12.38 12.74
CA MET A 162 -9.89 -13.64 13.44
C MET A 162 -9.22 -13.70 14.82
N ARG A 163 -7.98 -13.22 14.92
CA ARG A 163 -7.29 -13.12 16.21
C ARG A 163 -8.03 -12.18 17.16
N LYS A 164 -8.42 -10.99 16.67
CA LYS A 164 -9.22 -10.01 17.43
C LYS A 164 -10.62 -10.46 17.81
N SER A 165 -11.21 -11.42 17.08
CA SER A 165 -12.48 -12.02 17.48
C SER A 165 -12.34 -13.09 18.56
N GLY A 166 -11.13 -13.31 19.07
CA GLY A 166 -10.83 -14.19 20.20
C GLY A 166 -10.34 -15.59 19.82
N LEU A 167 -10.08 -15.87 18.54
CA LEU A 167 -9.46 -17.14 18.16
C LEU A 167 -8.00 -17.18 18.63
N SER A 168 -7.55 -18.37 19.04
CA SER A 168 -6.15 -18.56 19.41
C SER A 168 -5.22 -18.48 18.19
N PRO A 169 -3.95 -18.08 18.34
CA PRO A 169 -2.97 -18.10 17.25
C PRO A 169 -2.92 -19.43 16.49
N CYS A 170 -2.96 -20.56 17.22
CA CYS A 170 -2.96 -21.90 16.62
C CYS A 170 -4.21 -22.18 15.78
N ASP A 171 -5.39 -21.75 16.24
CA ASP A 171 -6.63 -21.94 15.49
C ASP A 171 -6.66 -21.10 14.22
N VAL A 172 -6.17 -19.86 14.28
CA VAL A 172 -6.07 -18.98 13.11
C VAL A 172 -5.11 -19.59 12.09
N ALA A 173 -3.90 -19.97 12.50
CA ALA A 173 -2.92 -20.57 11.60
C ALA A 173 -3.38 -21.92 11.02
N HIS A 174 -4.18 -22.69 11.77
CA HIS A 174 -4.76 -23.92 11.25
C HIS A 174 -5.86 -23.68 10.22
N GLN A 175 -6.77 -22.71 10.47
CA GLN A 175 -7.89 -22.41 9.57
C GLN A 175 -7.45 -21.65 8.32
N LEU A 176 -6.47 -20.76 8.46
CA LEU A 176 -5.89 -19.95 7.42
C LEU A 176 -4.36 -20.06 7.53
N PRO A 177 -3.72 -21.09 6.95
CA PRO A 177 -2.26 -21.21 6.98
C PRO A 177 -1.59 -20.27 5.97
N LEU A 178 -0.42 -19.70 6.32
CA LEU A 178 0.39 -18.93 5.36
C LEU A 178 0.97 -19.87 4.29
N GLY A 179 0.71 -19.56 3.02
CA GLY A 179 1.23 -20.31 1.87
C GLY A 179 2.65 -19.89 1.44
N GLU A 180 3.12 -20.46 0.32
CA GLU A 180 4.44 -20.20 -0.25
C GLU A 180 4.61 -18.77 -0.76
N GLU A 181 3.51 -18.06 -1.00
CA GLU A 181 3.46 -16.66 -1.40
C GLU A 181 3.91 -15.69 -0.30
N TYR A 182 4.06 -16.13 0.96
CA TYR A 182 4.65 -15.32 2.03
C TYR A 182 6.14 -15.62 2.17
N SER A 183 6.90 -14.82 2.92
CA SER A 183 8.30 -15.15 3.15
C SER A 183 8.42 -16.40 4.06
N GLN A 184 9.56 -17.08 3.99
CA GLN A 184 9.86 -18.19 4.91
C GLN A 184 9.87 -17.71 6.37
N SER A 185 10.46 -16.54 6.63
CA SER A 185 10.51 -15.93 7.96
C SER A 185 9.10 -15.67 8.52
N MET A 186 8.19 -15.13 7.71
CA MET A 186 6.80 -14.91 8.13
C MET A 186 6.10 -16.22 8.48
N ARG A 187 6.31 -17.29 7.69
CA ARG A 187 5.75 -18.62 7.97
C ARG A 187 6.30 -19.25 9.24
N GLU A 188 7.61 -19.12 9.47
CA GLU A 188 8.27 -19.68 10.64
C GLU A 188 7.84 -18.99 11.94
N ASN A 189 7.60 -17.68 11.88
CA ASN A 189 7.20 -16.85 13.02
C ASN A 189 5.68 -16.65 13.14
N ASP A 190 4.87 -17.34 12.34
CA ASP A 190 3.43 -17.07 12.17
C ASP A 190 2.65 -17.06 13.50
N ILE A 191 2.85 -18.11 14.32
CA ILE A 191 2.17 -18.23 15.62
C ILE A 191 2.59 -17.12 16.58
N GLU A 192 3.86 -16.73 16.59
CA GLU A 192 4.37 -15.66 17.45
C GLU A 192 3.84 -14.30 16.99
N ALA A 193 3.83 -14.04 15.68
CA ALA A 193 3.24 -12.85 15.09
C ALA A 193 1.76 -12.72 15.47
N LEU A 194 0.97 -13.78 15.30
CA LEU A 194 -0.44 -13.80 15.72
C LEU A 194 -0.63 -13.62 17.23
N ALA A 195 0.29 -14.15 18.05
CA ALA A 195 0.24 -13.97 19.50
C ALA A 195 0.53 -12.52 19.92
N SER A 196 1.23 -11.74 19.09
CA SER A 196 1.53 -10.33 19.34
C SER A 196 0.37 -9.37 19.01
N ILE A 197 -0.65 -9.84 18.29
CA ILE A 197 -1.85 -9.06 17.97
C ILE A 197 -2.74 -9.01 19.22
N SER A 198 -3.12 -7.80 19.62
CA SER A 198 -3.95 -7.58 20.80
C SER A 198 -5.40 -8.00 20.58
N ASP A 199 -6.00 -8.54 21.64
CA ASP A 199 -7.45 -8.76 21.74
C ASP A 199 -8.22 -7.44 21.96
N ASP A 200 -7.53 -6.36 22.30
CA ASP A 200 -8.13 -5.06 22.55
C ASP A 200 -8.58 -4.37 21.25
N PHE A 201 -9.68 -3.63 21.38
CA PHE A 201 -10.31 -2.85 20.32
C PHE A 201 -10.08 -1.34 20.50
#